data_AF-A0A1R3IU22-F1
#
_entry.id   AF-A0A1R3IU22-F1
#
_cell.length_a   1.000
_cell.length_b   1.000
_cell.length_c   1.000
_cell.angle_alpha   90.00
_cell.angle_beta   90.00
_cell.angle_gamma   90.00
#
_symmetry.space_group_name_H-M   'P 1'
#
loop_
_entity.id
_entity.type
_entity.pdbx_description
1 polymer ?
#
loop_
_entity_poly.entity_id
_entity_poly.type
_entity_poly.pdbx_seq_one_letter_code
_entity_poly.pdbx_strand_id
1 'polypeptide(L)'
;MPTDAELEQYFAAVAASRGFDVPAFPDDVSACCVIIPLDLTEDGALEELEPLCLAAVDYLNRNGDYKFQKLVKANSEVCGFGINHYLTLKAYNSLKSTTETFEAIVLMGFPEGEDDDCPLTVSYCDFAKS
;
A
#
# COMPACT_ATOMS: atom_id res chain seq x y z
N MET A 1 -2.23 -6.18 -23.86
CA MET A 1 -1.68 -7.37 -23.15
C MET A 1 -0.17 -7.25 -23.08
N PRO A 2 0.45 -7.44 -21.90
CA PRO A 2 1.90 -7.40 -21.74
C PRO A 2 2.60 -8.51 -22.53
N THR A 3 3.85 -8.28 -22.91
CA THR A 3 4.76 -9.27 -23.47
C THR A 3 5.34 -10.18 -22.38
N ASP A 4 5.86 -11.35 -22.76
CA ASP A 4 6.49 -12.28 -21.81
C ASP A 4 7.65 -11.62 -21.04
N ALA A 5 8.45 -10.79 -21.71
CA ALA A 5 9.55 -10.06 -21.07
C ALA A 5 9.05 -9.02 -20.04
N GLU A 6 7.95 -8.33 -20.33
CA GLU A 6 7.33 -7.40 -19.37
C GLU A 6 6.75 -8.14 -18.16
N LEU A 7 6.16 -9.32 -18.36
CA LEU A 7 5.69 -10.18 -17.28
C LEU A 7 6.85 -10.71 -16.43
N GLU A 8 7.93 -11.18 -17.03
CA GLU A 8 9.13 -11.64 -16.31
C GLU A 8 9.73 -10.51 -15.46
N GLN A 9 9.88 -9.32 -16.03
CA GLN A 9 10.37 -8.15 -15.31
C GLN A 9 9.44 -7.78 -14.15
N TYR A 10 8.12 -7.81 -14.38
CA TYR A 10 7.12 -7.55 -13.36
C TYR A 10 7.21 -8.54 -12.19
N PHE A 11 7.22 -9.84 -12.47
CA PHE A 11 7.30 -10.85 -11.40
C PHE A 11 8.62 -10.80 -10.65
N ALA A 12 9.73 -10.49 -11.33
CA ALA A 12 11.02 -10.24 -10.68
C ALA A 12 10.94 -9.04 -9.73
N ALA A 13 10.28 -7.95 -10.13
CA ALA A 13 10.08 -6.77 -9.31
C ALA A 13 9.21 -7.07 -8.08
N VAL A 14 8.06 -7.74 -8.28
CA VAL A 14 7.18 -8.21 -7.18
C VAL A 14 7.97 -9.07 -6.18
N ALA A 15 8.79 -10.01 -6.65
CA ALA A 15 9.59 -10.86 -5.76
C ALA A 15 10.65 -10.07 -4.99
N ALA A 16 11.30 -9.08 -5.63
CA ALA A 16 12.35 -8.28 -5.02
C ALA A 16 11.81 -7.31 -3.95
N SER A 17 10.66 -6.68 -4.23
CA SER A 17 10.10 -5.61 -3.40
C SER A 17 8.84 -6.01 -2.63
N ARG A 18 8.37 -7.26 -2.71
CA ARG A 18 7.03 -7.67 -2.23
C ARG A 18 5.88 -6.86 -2.85
N GLY A 19 6.08 -6.33 -4.05
CA GLY A 19 5.07 -5.52 -4.72
C GLY A 19 5.09 -4.03 -4.42
N PHE A 20 5.97 -3.52 -3.55
CA PHE A 20 6.10 -2.07 -3.33
C PHE A 20 6.69 -1.32 -4.55
N ASP A 21 7.62 -1.90 -5.30
CA ASP A 21 8.26 -1.32 -6.48
C ASP A 21 8.00 -2.21 -7.69
N VAL A 22 6.93 -1.92 -8.42
CA VAL A 22 6.53 -2.66 -9.62
C VAL A 22 6.42 -1.71 -10.82
N PRO A 23 6.73 -2.16 -12.04
CA PRO A 23 6.45 -1.38 -13.23
C PRO A 23 4.94 -1.21 -13.41
N ALA A 24 4.52 -0.05 -13.90
CA ALA A 24 3.15 0.13 -14.37
C ALA A 24 2.95 -0.68 -15.66
N PHE A 25 1.82 -1.39 -15.74
CA PHE A 25 1.35 -1.92 -17.02
C PHE A 25 0.60 -0.83 -17.80
N PRO A 26 0.42 -0.99 -19.12
CA PRO A 26 -0.47 -0.13 -19.89
C PRO A 26 -1.90 -0.15 -19.31
N ASP A 27 -2.61 0.99 -19.40
CA ASP A 27 -3.92 1.21 -18.78
C ASP A 27 -5.01 0.20 -19.21
N ASP A 28 -4.81 -0.52 -20.32
CA ASP A 28 -5.73 -1.55 -20.82
C ASP A 28 -5.56 -2.92 -20.13
N VAL A 29 -4.58 -3.05 -19.23
CA VAL A 29 -4.29 -4.28 -18.48
C VAL A 29 -4.94 -4.20 -17.10
N SER A 30 -6.24 -4.51 -17.04
CA SER A 30 -6.92 -4.80 -15.78
C SER A 30 -7.01 -6.33 -15.61
N ALA A 31 -6.20 -6.87 -14.70
CA ALA A 31 -6.27 -8.28 -14.33
C ALA A 31 -6.33 -8.41 -12.81
N CYS A 32 -7.22 -9.28 -12.32
CA CYS A 32 -7.20 -9.70 -10.92
C CYS A 32 -5.81 -10.24 -10.56
N CYS A 33 -5.37 -10.00 -9.32
CA CYS A 33 -4.07 -10.45 -8.80
C CYS A 33 -2.84 -9.75 -9.43
N VAL A 34 -3.01 -8.60 -10.08
CA VAL A 34 -1.90 -7.73 -10.48
C VAL A 34 -1.85 -6.53 -9.54
N ILE A 35 -0.68 -6.32 -8.95
CA ILE A 35 -0.32 -5.12 -8.18
C ILE A 35 -0.07 -3.97 -9.16
N ILE A 36 -0.86 -2.91 -9.06
CA ILE A 36 -0.81 -1.72 -9.92
C ILE A 36 -0.41 -0.48 -9.11
N PRO A 37 0.55 0.35 -9.58
CA PRO A 37 0.83 1.64 -8.97
C PRO A 37 -0.37 2.59 -9.08
N LEU A 38 -0.65 3.33 -8.02
CA LEU A 38 -1.70 4.36 -8.00
C LEU A 38 -1.11 5.74 -8.34
N ASP A 39 -1.85 6.54 -9.10
CA ASP A 39 -1.53 7.94 -9.31
C ASP A 39 -2.03 8.78 -8.13
N LEU A 40 -1.11 9.18 -7.25
CA LEU A 40 -1.43 10.02 -6.09
C LEU A 40 -1.75 11.48 -6.44
N THR A 41 -1.69 11.85 -7.73
CA THR A 41 -2.10 13.19 -8.20
C THR A 41 -3.58 13.24 -8.61
N GLU A 42 -4.25 12.09 -8.69
CA GLU A 42 -5.69 12.03 -8.95
C GLU A 42 -6.49 12.62 -7.78
N ASP A 43 -7.49 13.44 -8.09
CA ASP A 43 -8.33 14.10 -7.09
C ASP A 43 -9.03 13.04 -6.21
N GLY A 44 -8.86 13.15 -4.89
CA GLY A 44 -9.46 12.24 -3.91
C GLY A 44 -8.61 11.02 -3.53
N ALA A 45 -7.58 10.66 -4.32
CA ALA A 45 -6.77 9.47 -4.04
C ALA A 45 -6.10 9.49 -2.65
N LEU A 46 -5.64 10.65 -2.18
CA LEU A 46 -5.06 10.78 -0.85
C LEU A 46 -6.12 10.67 0.27
N GLU A 47 -7.32 11.19 0.05
CA GLU A 47 -8.41 11.13 1.04
C GLU A 47 -8.88 9.67 1.22
N GLU A 48 -8.97 8.91 0.12
CA GLU A 48 -9.32 7.49 0.15
C GLU A 48 -8.23 6.63 0.82
N LEU A 49 -6.96 6.99 0.65
CA LEU A 49 -5.82 6.22 1.19
C LEU A 49 -5.44 6.60 2.63
N GLU A 50 -5.90 7.74 3.13
CA GLU A 50 -5.56 8.24 4.47
C GLU A 50 -5.93 7.24 5.58
N PRO A 51 -7.14 6.65 5.63
CA PRO A 51 -7.51 5.67 6.65
C PRO A 51 -6.54 4.46 6.70
N LEU A 52 -6.05 4.00 5.55
CA LEU A 52 -5.10 2.89 5.49
C LEU A 52 -3.71 3.29 6.01
N CYS A 53 -3.27 4.51 5.69
CA CYS A 53 -2.02 5.06 6.23
C CYS A 53 -2.08 5.17 7.75
N LEU A 54 -3.21 5.64 8.28
CA LEU A 54 -3.45 5.74 9.72
C LEU A 54 -3.48 4.35 10.38
N ALA A 55 -4.14 3.36 9.78
CA ALA A 55 -4.13 1.99 10.28
C ALA A 55 -2.70 1.40 10.35
N ALA A 56 -1.84 1.68 9.36
CA ALA A 56 -0.44 1.28 9.39
C ALA A 56 0.35 1.98 10.51
N VAL A 57 0.11 3.28 10.74
CA VAL A 57 0.74 4.01 11.84
C VAL A 57 0.26 3.52 13.21
N ASP A 58 -1.03 3.22 13.36
CA ASP A 58 -1.57 2.63 14.58
C ASP A 58 -0.97 1.25 14.87
N TYR A 59 -0.68 0.47 13.82
CA TYR A 59 0.05 -0.79 13.95
C TYR A 59 1.48 -0.56 14.49
N LEU A 60 2.22 0.42 13.95
CA LEU A 60 3.55 0.80 14.44
C LEU A 60 3.52 1.26 15.91
N ASN A 61 2.46 1.98 16.30
CA ASN A 61 2.28 2.53 17.64
C ASN A 61 2.02 1.47 18.73
N ARG A 62 1.88 0.20 18.38
CA ARG A 62 1.92 -0.89 19.37
C ARG A 62 3.25 -0.97 20.12
N ASN A 63 4.34 -0.48 19.51
CA ASN A 63 5.69 -0.50 20.06
C ASN A 63 6.44 0.85 19.92
N GLY A 64 5.75 1.93 19.58
CA GLY A 64 6.37 3.23 19.26
C GLY A 64 5.44 4.43 19.47
N ASP A 65 5.94 5.61 19.12
CA ASP A 65 5.17 6.86 19.08
C ASP A 65 5.48 7.55 17.75
N TYR A 66 4.70 7.14 16.76
CA TYR A 66 4.77 7.51 15.36
C TYR A 66 3.55 8.34 14.98
N LYS A 67 3.79 9.38 14.19
CA LYS A 67 2.75 10.22 13.59
C LYS A 67 2.88 10.17 12.08
N PHE A 68 1.77 9.94 11.39
CA PHE A 68 1.74 10.01 9.93
C PHE A 68 2.24 11.39 9.46
N GLN A 69 3.08 11.40 8.43
CA GLN A 69 3.60 12.63 7.83
C GLN A 69 3.22 12.74 6.36
N LYS A 70 3.42 11.66 5.60
CA LYS A 70 3.22 11.68 4.15
C LYS A 70 3.09 10.27 3.59
N LEU A 71 2.14 10.07 2.67
CA LEU A 71 2.16 8.95 1.74
C LEU A 71 3.11 9.27 0.58
N VAL A 72 4.08 8.38 0.33
CA VAL A 72 5.11 8.56 -0.71
C VAL A 72 4.70 7.87 -2.00
N LYS A 73 4.18 6.65 -1.90
CA LYS A 73 3.79 5.79 -3.01
C LYS A 73 2.73 4.81 -2.50
N ALA A 74 1.81 4.41 -3.37
CA ALA A 74 0.84 3.37 -3.09
C ALA A 74 0.64 2.51 -4.34
N ASN A 75 0.51 1.21 -4.13
CA ASN A 75 0.06 0.28 -5.15
C ASN A 75 -1.14 -0.49 -4.62
N SER A 76 -1.98 -1.02 -5.51
CA SER A 76 -3.18 -1.80 -5.15
C SER A 76 -3.23 -3.12 -5.88
N GLU A 77 -3.83 -4.12 -5.24
CA GLU A 77 -4.12 -5.41 -5.82
C GLU A 77 -5.51 -5.86 -5.40
N VAL A 78 -6.39 -6.09 -6.37
CA VAL A 78 -7.69 -6.71 -6.12
C VAL A 78 -7.48 -8.19 -5.81
N CYS A 79 -7.95 -8.61 -4.65
CA CYS A 79 -7.89 -10.00 -4.17
C CYS A 79 -9.28 -10.50 -3.80
N GLY A 80 -9.44 -11.81 -3.60
CA GLY A 80 -10.76 -12.43 -3.38
C GLY A 80 -11.53 -11.92 -2.15
N PHE A 81 -10.86 -11.25 -1.21
CA PHE A 81 -11.43 -10.77 0.05
C PHE A 81 -11.41 -9.24 0.19
N GLY A 82 -11.03 -8.50 -0.85
CA GLY A 82 -10.93 -7.05 -0.82
C GLY A 82 -9.78 -6.51 -1.67
N ILE A 83 -9.19 -5.39 -1.26
CA ILE A 83 -8.07 -4.75 -1.96
C ILE A 83 -6.88 -4.67 -1.01
N ASN A 84 -5.76 -5.28 -1.41
CA ASN A 84 -4.49 -5.07 -0.72
C ASN A 84 -3.87 -3.76 -1.21
N HIS A 85 -3.56 -2.86 -0.29
CA HIS A 85 -2.80 -1.65 -0.57
C HIS A 85 -1.38 -1.77 -0.04
N TYR A 86 -0.41 -1.60 -0.93
CA TYR A 86 1.02 -1.61 -0.67
C TYR A 86 1.49 -0.16 -0.55
N LEU A 87 1.59 0.32 0.69
CA LEU A 87 1.85 1.71 1.01
C LEU A 87 3.31 1.92 1.38
N THR A 88 3.95 2.93 0.79
CA THR A 88 5.21 3.48 1.29
C THR A 88 4.91 4.83 1.93
N LEU A 89 5.09 4.95 3.25
CA LEU A 89 4.75 6.15 4.01
C LEU A 89 5.91 6.66 4.85
N LYS A 90 5.90 7.96 5.14
CA LYS A 90 6.78 8.58 6.13
C LYS A 90 6.01 8.79 7.42
N ALA A 91 6.64 8.40 8.52
CA ALA A 91 6.14 8.63 9.86
C ALA A 91 7.21 9.29 10.73
N TYR A 92 6.80 10.26 11.53
CA TYR A 92 7.66 10.95 12.48
C TYR A 92 7.63 10.22 13.83
N ASN A 93 8.79 9.78 14.31
CA ASN A 93 8.96 9.21 15.63
C ASN A 93 9.17 10.34 16.66
N SER A 94 8.20 10.55 17.54
CA SER A 94 8.24 11.61 18.55
C SER A 94 9.36 11.40 19.59
N LEU A 95 9.74 10.15 19.88
CA LEU A 95 10.76 9.80 20.88
C LEU A 95 12.18 10.06 20.37
N LYS A 96 12.42 9.73 19.10
CA LYS A 96 13.73 9.90 18.44
C LYS A 96 13.88 11.25 17.75
N SER A 97 12.79 11.98 17.56
CA SER A 97 12.72 13.20 16.76
C SER A 97 13.23 12.99 15.32
N THR A 98 12.87 11.85 14.72
CA THR A 98 13.31 11.46 13.38
C THR A 98 12.12 11.08 12.52
N THR A 99 12.17 11.42 11.23
CA THR A 99 11.24 10.89 10.23
C THR A 99 11.83 9.64 9.59
N GLU A 100 11.11 8.54 9.68
CA GLU A 100 11.49 7.24 9.13
C GLU A 100 10.50 6.87 8.00
N THR A 101 10.94 6.03 7.05
CA THR A 101 10.11 5.55 5.94
C THR A 101 9.74 4.09 6.20
N PHE A 102 8.47 3.77 6.03
CA PHE A 102 7.89 2.46 6.28
C PHE A 102 7.19 1.95 5.03
N GLU A 103 7.16 0.64 4.91
CA GLU A 103 6.38 -0.11 3.95
C GLU A 103 5.30 -0.90 4.69
N ALA A 104 4.05 -0.78 4.26
CA ALA A 104 2.92 -1.44 4.88
C ALA A 104 2.00 -2.10 3.84
N ILE A 105 1.50 -3.29 4.17
CA ILE A 105 0.42 -3.93 3.41
C ILE A 105 -0.84 -3.88 4.26
N VAL A 106 -1.85 -3.18 3.75
CA VAL A 106 -3.14 -3.02 4.43
C VAL A 106 -4.23 -3.56 3.52
N LEU A 107 -4.94 -4.58 3.99
CA LEU A 107 -6.15 -5.09 3.34
C LEU A 107 -7.32 -4.20 3.71
N MET A 108 -7.96 -3.60 2.70
CA MET A 108 -9.31 -3.08 2.78
C MET A 108 -10.27 -4.21 2.41
N GLY A 109 -10.90 -4.82 3.41
CA GLY A 109 -11.83 -5.92 3.21
C GLY A 109 -13.20 -5.46 2.72
N PHE A 110 -14.03 -6.39 2.28
CA PHE A 110 -15.43 -6.10 2.01
C PHE A 110 -16.21 -5.91 3.32
N PRO A 111 -17.13 -4.93 3.38
CA PRO A 111 -18.01 -4.76 4.53
C PRO A 111 -19.01 -5.93 4.63
N GLU A 112 -19.46 -6.26 5.84
CA GLU A 112 -20.43 -7.33 6.07
C GLU A 112 -21.87 -6.89 5.75
N GLY A 113 -22.19 -5.60 5.94
CA GLY A 113 -23.44 -4.95 5.56
C GLY A 113 -23.24 -3.76 4.61
N GLU A 114 -24.34 -3.27 4.00
CA GLU A 114 -24.30 -2.14 3.06
C GLU A 114 -23.87 -0.81 3.70
N ASP A 115 -24.09 -0.65 5.00
CA ASP A 115 -23.79 0.57 5.76
C ASP A 115 -22.53 0.44 6.65
N ASP A 116 -21.83 -0.70 6.59
CA ASP A 116 -20.64 -0.94 7.41
C ASP A 116 -19.39 -0.34 6.74
N ASP A 117 -18.48 0.18 7.56
CA ASP A 117 -17.15 0.57 7.08
C ASP A 117 -16.37 -0.67 6.61
N CYS A 118 -15.54 -0.48 5.58
CA CYS A 118 -14.64 -1.53 5.12
C CYS A 118 -13.63 -1.89 6.22
N PRO A 119 -13.53 -3.16 6.66
CA PRO A 119 -12.58 -3.54 7.70
C PRO A 119 -11.14 -3.40 7.19
N LEU A 120 -10.28 -2.76 7.99
CA LEU A 120 -8.86 -2.58 7.68
C LEU A 120 -8.00 -3.57 8.46
N THR A 121 -7.20 -4.37 7.75
CA THR A 121 -6.27 -5.33 8.36
C THR A 121 -4.85 -5.08 7.88
N VAL A 122 -3.94 -4.74 8.81
CA VAL A 122 -2.51 -4.60 8.53
C VAL A 122 -1.85 -5.98 8.60
N SER A 123 -1.39 -6.49 7.45
CA SER A 123 -0.72 -7.80 7.35
C SER A 123 0.81 -7.69 7.41
N TYR A 124 1.35 -6.53 7.07
CA TYR A 124 2.78 -6.22 7.12
C TYR A 124 2.98 -4.73 7.41
N CYS A 125 3.94 -4.40 8.27
CA CYS A 125 4.44 -3.04 8.43
C CYS A 125 5.86 -3.07 9.02
N ASP A 126 6.84 -2.56 8.27
CA ASP A 126 8.25 -2.51 8.70
C ASP A 126 8.98 -1.35 8.00
N PHE A 127 10.23 -1.10 8.39
CA PHE A 127 11.10 -0.14 7.72
C PHE A 127 11.20 -0.44 6.23
N ALA A 128 11.09 0.60 5.42
CA ALA A 128 11.32 0.49 3.98
C ALA A 128 12.78 0.05 3.75
N LYS A 129 12.98 -0.92 2.85
CA LYS A 129 14.32 -1.37 2.50
C LYS A 129 15.06 -0.24 1.76
N SER A 130 16.28 0.04 2.20
CA SER A 130 17.21 1.00 1.58
C SER A 130 17.94 0.42 0.38
#